data_AF-A0A7V0UKF7-F1
#
_entry.id   AF-A0A7V0UKF7-F1
#
_cell.length_a   1.000
_cell.length_b   1.000
_cell.length_c   1.000
_cell.angle_alpha   90.00
_cell.angle_beta   90.00
_cell.angle_gamma   90.00
#
_symmetry.space_group_name_H-M   'P 1'
#
loop_
_entity.id
_entity.type
_entity.pdbx_description
1 polymer ?
#
loop_
_entity_poly.entity_id
_entity_poly.type
_entity_poly.pdbx_seq_one_letter_code
_entity_poly.pdbx_strand_id
1 'polypeptide(L)'
;MELQGRIEDIRKQGLGLAAISYDSQEILAAFAKQRGITFPLLSDLGSATIKRYGILNPVPEWAIGPNAGDPTVQAEAQKYVSVVRPNAAMVGIAFPGTFILDRQGRVTARFFEDFYIERNTVSSIMMRLGNRKDGVAGTKISTAHFDLTTYPSDSAVAPGARIALALDVRPRARMHIYAPGAANYRVIALKLDPQPFVRTLPMKYPASEIYHFRPLNERVPVYQKPFTLIQEVVIEGTPQAQASFRGKESITLTGMLEYQACDDKICYSPASIPLSWTLSLRPLVVERPAPRQ
;
A
#
# COMPACT_ATOMS: atom_id res chain seq x y z
N MET A 1 -2.53 -14.19 -6.67
CA MET A 1 -1.56 -15.12 -6.03
C MET A 1 -0.35 -14.39 -5.45
N GLU A 2 -0.46 -13.09 -5.11
CA GLU A 2 0.67 -12.32 -4.58
C GLU A 2 1.17 -12.87 -3.24
N LEU A 3 0.27 -13.07 -2.28
CA LEU A 3 0.54 -13.70 -0.97
C LEU A 3 1.33 -15.02 -1.08
N GLN A 4 0.92 -15.92 -1.97
CA GLN A 4 1.62 -17.20 -2.16
C GLN A 4 3.04 -17.00 -2.70
N GLY A 5 3.23 -16.03 -3.60
CA GLY A 5 4.56 -15.68 -4.12
C GLY A 5 5.49 -15.08 -3.07
N ARG A 6 4.96 -14.63 -1.93
CA ARG A 6 5.71 -13.99 -0.84
C ARG A 6 5.80 -14.85 0.43
N ILE A 7 5.28 -16.09 0.42
CA ILE A 7 5.18 -16.92 1.63
C ILE A 7 6.54 -17.18 2.28
N GLU A 8 7.59 -17.39 1.48
CA GLU A 8 8.95 -17.63 1.99
C GLU A 8 9.55 -16.36 2.59
N ASP A 9 9.28 -15.19 2.01
CA ASP A 9 9.73 -13.91 2.57
C ASP A 9 9.04 -13.61 3.90
N ILE A 10 7.74 -13.90 4.00
CA ILE A 10 6.96 -13.78 5.25
C ILE A 10 7.54 -14.72 6.32
N ARG A 11 7.81 -15.99 5.97
CA ARG A 11 8.38 -16.99 6.89
C ARG A 11 9.77 -16.62 7.37
N LYS A 12 10.64 -16.12 6.48
CA LYS A 12 11.99 -15.63 6.84
C LYS A 12 11.96 -14.48 7.84
N GLN A 13 10.85 -13.74 7.91
CA GLN A 13 10.64 -12.67 8.89
C GLN A 13 10.06 -13.21 10.21
N GLY A 14 9.89 -14.53 10.35
CA GLY A 14 9.33 -15.16 11.54
C GLY A 14 7.81 -15.05 11.64
N LEU A 15 7.12 -14.75 10.53
CA LEU A 15 5.68 -14.59 10.48
C LEU A 15 5.00 -15.84 9.90
N GLY A 16 3.81 -16.14 10.43
CA GLY A 16 2.85 -17.04 9.80
C GLY A 16 1.90 -16.28 8.89
N LEU A 17 1.26 -17.00 7.95
CA LEU A 17 0.23 -16.44 7.07
C LEU A 17 -0.98 -17.37 7.07
N ALA A 18 -2.17 -16.78 7.17
CA ALA A 18 -3.45 -17.43 6.88
C ALA A 18 -4.37 -16.41 6.23
N ALA A 19 -5.31 -16.86 5.40
CA ALA A 19 -6.41 -16.04 4.92
C ALA A 19 -7.73 -16.59 5.44
N ILE A 20 -8.71 -15.73 5.66
CA ILE A 20 -10.05 -16.08 6.11
C ILE A 20 -11.08 -15.49 5.15
N SER A 21 -12.08 -16.27 4.77
CA SER A 21 -13.22 -15.78 4.00
C SER A 21 -14.52 -16.47 4.41
N TYR A 22 -15.63 -15.90 3.99
CA TYR A 22 -16.99 -16.43 4.21
C TYR A 22 -17.31 -17.65 3.33
N ASP A 23 -16.38 -18.08 2.48
CA ASP A 23 -16.52 -19.26 1.63
C ASP A 23 -16.53 -20.56 2.45
N SER A 24 -17.19 -21.59 1.95
CA SER A 24 -17.14 -22.94 2.55
C SER A 24 -15.75 -23.57 2.36
N GLN A 25 -15.47 -24.61 3.15
CA GLN A 25 -14.21 -25.34 3.06
C GLN A 25 -14.01 -25.97 1.66
N GLU A 26 -15.08 -26.43 1.02
CA GLU A 26 -15.03 -27.03 -0.32
C GLU A 26 -14.61 -26.01 -1.38
N ILE A 27 -15.18 -24.79 -1.34
CA ILE A 27 -14.81 -23.70 -2.25
C ILE A 27 -13.35 -23.30 -2.02
N LEU A 28 -12.94 -23.15 -0.76
CA LEU A 28 -11.56 -22.80 -0.41
C LEU A 28 -10.56 -23.87 -0.86
N ALA A 29 -10.89 -25.16 -0.66
CA ALA A 29 -10.04 -26.26 -1.10
C ALA A 29 -9.91 -26.31 -2.63
N ALA A 30 -11.01 -26.11 -3.37
CA ALA A 30 -11.01 -26.03 -4.82
C ALA A 30 -10.16 -24.84 -5.32
N PHE A 31 -10.33 -23.67 -4.71
CA PHE A 31 -9.56 -22.47 -5.02
C PHE A 31 -8.06 -22.65 -4.74
N ALA A 32 -7.73 -23.21 -3.58
CA ALA A 32 -6.35 -23.50 -3.21
C ALA A 32 -5.69 -24.46 -4.20
N LYS A 33 -6.38 -25.54 -4.57
CA LYS A 33 -5.90 -26.50 -5.57
C LYS A 33 -5.72 -25.86 -6.95
N GLN A 34 -6.72 -25.11 -7.43
CA GLN A 34 -6.68 -24.47 -8.74
C GLN A 34 -5.55 -23.44 -8.85
N ARG A 35 -5.24 -22.76 -7.75
CA ARG A 35 -4.24 -21.68 -7.75
C ARG A 35 -2.89 -22.11 -7.19
N GLY A 36 -2.75 -23.29 -6.59
CA GLY A 36 -1.51 -23.72 -5.95
C GLY A 36 -1.22 -22.97 -4.65
N ILE A 37 -2.25 -22.69 -3.85
CA ILE A 37 -2.10 -22.04 -2.54
C ILE A 37 -1.71 -23.09 -1.51
N THR A 38 -0.69 -22.78 -0.71
CA THR A 38 -0.06 -23.68 0.27
C THR A 38 -0.17 -23.18 1.70
N PHE A 39 -0.54 -21.91 1.91
CA PHE A 39 -0.85 -21.39 3.25
C PHE A 39 -2.32 -21.70 3.62
N PRO A 40 -2.66 -21.77 4.91
CA PRO A 40 -4.01 -22.04 5.37
C PRO A 40 -5.06 -21.04 4.85
N LEU A 41 -6.16 -21.56 4.34
CA LEU A 41 -7.40 -20.83 4.06
C LEU A 41 -8.46 -21.26 5.08
N LEU A 42 -8.94 -20.32 5.88
CA LEU A 42 -9.90 -20.53 6.95
C LEU A 42 -11.31 -20.19 6.45
N SER A 43 -12.24 -21.12 6.62
CA SER A 43 -13.66 -20.89 6.33
C SER A 43 -14.33 -20.24 7.53
N ASP A 44 -14.99 -19.12 7.29
CA ASP A 44 -15.92 -18.45 8.20
C ASP A 44 -17.32 -18.48 7.60
N LEU A 45 -17.79 -19.67 7.20
CA LEU A 45 -19.13 -19.84 6.61
C LEU A 45 -20.21 -19.23 7.51
N GLY A 46 -21.03 -18.34 6.96
CA GLY A 46 -22.02 -17.54 7.73
C GLY A 46 -21.47 -16.25 8.36
N SER A 47 -20.18 -15.99 8.19
CA SER A 47 -19.45 -14.77 8.53
C SER A 47 -19.47 -14.42 10.02
N ALA A 48 -19.49 -15.41 10.91
CA ALA A 48 -19.56 -15.20 12.35
C ALA A 48 -18.34 -14.45 12.90
N THR A 49 -17.14 -14.84 12.46
CA THR A 49 -15.87 -14.19 12.83
C THR A 49 -15.79 -12.79 12.21
N ILE A 50 -16.09 -12.67 10.91
CA ILE A 50 -16.13 -11.40 10.16
C ILE A 50 -17.05 -10.38 10.86
N LYS A 51 -18.25 -10.81 11.28
CA LYS A 51 -19.19 -10.00 12.07
C LYS A 51 -18.62 -9.60 13.43
N ARG A 52 -18.06 -10.55 14.17
CA ARG A 52 -17.49 -10.30 15.51
C ARG A 52 -16.32 -9.30 15.48
N TYR A 53 -15.55 -9.27 14.41
CA TYR A 53 -14.46 -8.32 14.20
C TYR A 53 -14.93 -6.95 13.68
N GLY A 54 -16.23 -6.78 13.38
CA GLY A 54 -16.80 -5.55 12.87
C GLY A 54 -16.33 -5.18 11.46
N ILE A 55 -16.02 -6.18 10.63
CA ILE A 55 -15.47 -6.00 9.28
C ILE A 55 -16.38 -6.56 8.18
N LEU A 56 -17.61 -6.93 8.50
CA LEU A 56 -18.60 -7.31 7.50
C LEU A 56 -18.88 -6.11 6.59
N ASN A 57 -18.82 -6.33 5.28
CA ASN A 57 -19.32 -5.37 4.30
C ASN A 57 -20.84 -5.59 4.16
N PRO A 58 -21.70 -4.63 4.57
CA PRO A 58 -23.15 -4.80 4.55
C PRO A 58 -23.75 -4.58 3.15
N VAL A 59 -23.01 -3.91 2.26
CA VAL A 59 -23.51 -3.44 0.97
C VAL A 59 -24.01 -4.57 0.05
N PRO A 60 -23.41 -5.78 -0.01
CA PRO A 60 -23.96 -6.85 -0.84
C PRO A 60 -25.38 -7.25 -0.43
N GLU A 61 -25.70 -7.23 0.86
CA GLU A 61 -27.04 -7.56 1.37
C GLU A 61 -28.06 -6.48 0.98
N TRP A 62 -27.67 -5.20 1.09
CA TRP A 62 -28.51 -4.09 0.63
C TRP A 62 -28.76 -4.13 -0.87
N ALA A 63 -27.73 -4.45 -1.66
CA ALA A 63 -27.75 -4.42 -3.11
C ALA A 63 -28.56 -5.54 -3.77
N ILE A 64 -28.89 -6.61 -3.03
CA ILE A 64 -29.77 -7.69 -3.51
C ILE A 64 -31.09 -7.77 -2.73
N GLY A 65 -31.23 -6.95 -1.69
CA GLY A 65 -32.40 -6.92 -0.81
C GLY A 65 -33.48 -5.95 -1.28
N PRO A 66 -34.40 -5.55 -0.37
CA PRO A 66 -35.51 -4.65 -0.69
C PRO A 66 -35.08 -3.30 -1.28
N ASN A 67 -33.86 -2.84 -0.97
CA ASN A 67 -33.31 -1.55 -1.40
C ASN A 67 -32.48 -1.65 -2.69
N ALA A 68 -32.49 -2.77 -3.41
CA ALA A 68 -31.68 -2.96 -4.62
C ALA A 68 -31.98 -1.93 -5.73
N GLY A 69 -33.18 -1.34 -5.72
CA GLY A 69 -33.59 -0.26 -6.65
C GLY A 69 -33.11 1.13 -6.26
N ASP A 70 -32.56 1.33 -5.05
CA ASP A 70 -32.09 2.64 -4.59
C ASP A 70 -30.78 3.03 -5.32
N PRO A 71 -30.73 4.18 -6.02
CA PRO A 71 -29.53 4.66 -6.69
C PRO A 71 -28.32 4.81 -5.77
N THR A 72 -28.54 5.13 -4.50
CA THR A 72 -27.49 5.24 -3.47
C THR A 72 -26.87 3.88 -3.19
N VAL A 73 -27.71 2.86 -2.98
CA VAL A 73 -27.25 1.48 -2.77
C VAL A 73 -26.51 0.93 -4.00
N GLN A 74 -26.96 1.29 -5.21
CA GLN A 74 -26.26 0.92 -6.44
C GLN A 74 -24.88 1.58 -6.56
N ALA A 75 -24.78 2.87 -6.22
CA ALA A 75 -23.51 3.57 -6.19
C ALA A 75 -22.56 3.00 -5.13
N GLU A 76 -23.07 2.70 -3.93
CA GLU A 76 -22.31 2.04 -2.87
C GLU A 76 -21.86 0.64 -3.26
N ALA A 77 -22.70 -0.14 -3.92
CA ALA A 77 -22.34 -1.47 -4.42
C ALA A 77 -21.16 -1.42 -5.39
N GLN A 78 -21.20 -0.45 -6.32
CA GLN A 78 -20.11 -0.22 -7.26
C GLN A 78 -18.82 0.23 -6.55
N LYS A 79 -18.96 1.01 -5.47
CA LYS A 79 -17.84 1.57 -4.69
C LYS A 79 -17.25 0.63 -3.64
N TYR A 80 -18.03 -0.30 -3.09
CA TYR A 80 -17.62 -1.08 -1.91
C TYR A 80 -17.69 -2.59 -2.10
N VAL A 81 -18.42 -3.12 -3.10
CA VAL A 81 -18.64 -4.57 -3.25
C VAL A 81 -17.87 -5.15 -4.42
N SER A 82 -18.11 -4.66 -5.63
CA SER A 82 -17.42 -5.15 -6.81
C SER A 82 -17.71 -4.26 -8.00
N VAL A 83 -16.82 -4.33 -8.99
CA VAL A 83 -17.10 -3.81 -10.34
C VAL A 83 -18.06 -4.69 -11.13
N VAL A 84 -18.34 -5.90 -10.65
CA VAL A 84 -19.40 -6.75 -11.22
C VAL A 84 -20.67 -6.61 -10.38
N ARG A 85 -21.82 -6.95 -10.99
CA ARG A 85 -23.12 -6.88 -10.32
C ARG A 85 -23.09 -7.73 -9.03
N PRO A 86 -23.44 -7.15 -7.86
CA PRO A 86 -23.60 -7.92 -6.63
C PRO A 86 -24.58 -9.07 -6.83
N ASN A 87 -24.32 -10.18 -6.13
CA ASN A 87 -25.20 -11.34 -6.15
C ASN A 87 -25.23 -12.00 -4.77
N ALA A 88 -26.17 -12.92 -4.56
CA ALA A 88 -26.37 -13.62 -3.29
C ALA A 88 -25.11 -14.31 -2.77
N ALA A 89 -24.25 -14.78 -3.68
CA ALA A 89 -23.01 -15.44 -3.29
C ALA A 89 -21.98 -14.46 -2.71
N MET A 90 -22.18 -13.14 -2.75
CA MET A 90 -21.30 -12.14 -2.14
C MET A 90 -21.76 -11.71 -0.73
N VAL A 91 -22.92 -12.16 -0.27
CA VAL A 91 -23.39 -11.88 1.09
C VAL A 91 -22.48 -12.56 2.09
N GLY A 92 -22.07 -11.80 3.12
CA GLY A 92 -21.13 -12.27 4.13
C GLY A 92 -19.67 -11.83 3.89
N ILE A 93 -19.39 -11.16 2.78
CA ILE A 93 -18.04 -10.69 2.46
C ILE A 93 -17.54 -9.66 3.47
N ALA A 94 -16.25 -9.72 3.80
CA ALA A 94 -15.60 -8.72 4.63
C ALA A 94 -15.12 -7.53 3.78
N PHE A 95 -14.96 -6.37 4.41
CA PHE A 95 -14.06 -5.35 3.87
C PHE A 95 -12.66 -5.96 3.74
N PRO A 96 -11.98 -5.76 2.59
CA PRO A 96 -10.68 -6.37 2.37
C PRO A 96 -9.64 -5.78 3.32
N GLY A 97 -8.90 -6.66 3.99
CA GLY A 97 -7.85 -6.20 4.87
C GLY A 97 -6.96 -7.28 5.43
N THR A 98 -6.07 -6.85 6.30
CA THR A 98 -5.04 -7.69 6.94
C THR A 98 -4.88 -7.24 8.38
N PHE A 99 -4.87 -8.24 9.28
CA PHE A 99 -4.45 -8.06 10.66
C PHE A 99 -3.02 -8.54 10.82
N ILE A 100 -2.24 -7.80 11.60
CA ILE A 100 -0.94 -8.26 12.11
C ILE A 100 -1.14 -8.64 13.57
N LEU A 101 -0.69 -9.84 13.92
CA LEU A 101 -0.85 -10.40 15.25
C LEU A 101 0.52 -10.57 15.92
N ASP A 102 0.58 -10.40 17.24
CA ASP A 102 1.72 -10.85 18.04
C ASP A 102 1.66 -12.38 18.29
N ARG A 103 2.67 -12.91 18.99
CA ARG A 103 2.74 -14.35 19.33
C ARG A 103 1.66 -14.81 20.31
N GLN A 104 0.95 -13.88 20.94
CA GLN A 104 -0.16 -14.15 21.86
C GLN A 104 -1.52 -14.00 21.16
N GLY A 105 -1.54 -13.74 19.84
CA GLY A 105 -2.75 -13.58 19.05
C GLY A 105 -3.42 -12.21 19.20
N ARG A 106 -2.73 -11.20 19.76
CA ARG A 106 -3.28 -9.85 19.88
C ARG A 106 -3.02 -9.06 18.60
N VAL A 107 -4.00 -8.27 18.18
CA VAL A 107 -3.87 -7.38 17.02
C VAL A 107 -2.90 -6.25 17.34
N THR A 108 -1.81 -6.15 16.59
CA THR A 108 -0.82 -5.07 16.70
C THR A 108 -0.95 -4.03 15.58
N ALA A 109 -1.51 -4.41 14.44
CA ALA A 109 -1.83 -3.49 13.35
C ALA A 109 -3.00 -3.98 12.49
N ARG A 110 -3.69 -3.03 11.83
CA ARG A 110 -4.81 -3.27 10.91
C ARG A 110 -4.56 -2.52 9.60
N PHE A 111 -4.78 -3.17 8.47
CA PHE A 111 -4.69 -2.59 7.14
C PHE A 111 -5.95 -2.95 6.36
N PHE A 112 -6.86 -2.00 6.16
CA PHE A 112 -8.15 -2.22 5.51
C PHE A 112 -8.39 -1.20 4.42
N GLU A 113 -9.15 -1.59 3.42
CA GLU A 113 -9.65 -0.69 2.37
C GLU A 113 -11.18 -0.77 2.33
N ASP A 114 -11.81 0.37 2.04
CA ASP A 114 -13.26 0.41 1.90
C ASP A 114 -13.69 -0.18 0.57
N PHE A 115 -12.95 0.11 -0.52
CA PHE A 115 -13.26 -0.42 -1.84
C PHE A 115 -12.78 -1.85 -1.98
N TYR A 116 -13.70 -2.78 -2.28
CA TYR A 116 -13.40 -4.18 -2.48
C TYR A 116 -12.36 -4.50 -3.55
N ILE A 117 -11.96 -3.61 -4.48
CA ILE A 117 -10.86 -3.94 -5.40
C ILE A 117 -9.51 -3.46 -4.87
N GLU A 118 -9.51 -2.45 -3.99
CA GLU A 118 -8.28 -1.96 -3.41
C GLU A 118 -7.66 -3.00 -2.46
N ARG A 119 -6.39 -3.30 -2.65
CA ARG A 119 -5.65 -4.31 -1.88
C ARG A 119 -4.33 -3.74 -1.43
N ASN A 120 -4.10 -3.78 -0.12
CA ASN A 120 -2.75 -3.69 0.41
C ASN A 120 -1.94 -4.92 -0.04
N THR A 121 -0.78 -4.72 -0.66
CA THR A 121 0.16 -5.82 -0.92
C THR A 121 0.89 -6.19 0.37
N VAL A 122 1.36 -7.43 0.48
CA VAL A 122 2.18 -7.84 1.65
C VAL A 122 3.42 -6.98 1.72
N SER A 123 4.08 -6.77 0.58
CA SER A 123 5.31 -5.99 0.52
C SER A 123 5.10 -4.56 1.03
N SER A 124 3.98 -3.92 0.66
CA SER A 124 3.60 -2.58 1.12
C SER A 124 3.30 -2.55 2.63
N ILE A 125 2.61 -3.57 3.15
CA ILE A 125 2.39 -3.72 4.60
C ILE A 125 3.72 -3.84 5.34
N MET A 126 4.59 -4.77 4.93
CA MET A 126 5.87 -5.01 5.60
C MET A 126 6.77 -3.78 5.55
N MET A 127 6.80 -3.07 4.42
CA MET A 127 7.54 -1.81 4.28
C MET A 127 7.05 -0.74 5.26
N ARG A 128 5.73 -0.59 5.44
CA ARG A 128 5.13 0.36 6.39
C ARG A 128 5.35 -0.04 7.85
N LEU A 129 5.53 -1.32 8.13
CA LEU A 129 5.93 -1.84 9.45
C LEU A 129 7.44 -1.71 9.71
N GLY A 130 8.20 -1.14 8.77
CA GLY A 130 9.64 -0.95 8.91
C GLY A 130 10.47 -2.18 8.51
N ASN A 131 9.84 -3.27 8.06
CA ASN A 131 10.55 -4.44 7.55
C ASN A 131 10.74 -4.33 6.03
N ARG A 132 11.83 -3.68 5.64
CA ARG A 132 12.09 -3.24 4.26
C ARG A 132 13.07 -4.14 3.50
N LYS A 133 13.15 -5.42 3.86
CA LYS A 133 14.13 -6.34 3.26
C LYS A 133 13.81 -6.69 1.80
N ASP A 134 14.85 -6.62 0.99
CA ASP A 134 15.14 -7.28 -0.29
C ASP A 134 13.93 -7.88 -1.03
N GLY A 135 13.25 -7.03 -1.80
CA GLY A 135 12.26 -7.50 -2.78
C GLY A 135 12.43 -6.87 -4.15
N VAL A 136 12.83 -5.60 -4.20
CA VAL A 136 13.05 -4.85 -5.44
C VAL A 136 14.39 -4.13 -5.36
N ALA A 137 15.19 -4.24 -6.42
CA ALA A 137 16.43 -3.50 -6.51
C ALA A 137 16.15 -1.99 -6.51
N GLY A 138 16.81 -1.26 -5.62
CA GLY A 138 16.65 0.19 -5.51
C GLY A 138 17.59 0.97 -6.42
N THR A 139 17.10 2.11 -6.89
CA THR A 139 17.91 3.11 -7.59
C THR A 139 18.71 3.90 -6.57
N LYS A 140 20.02 3.97 -6.77
CA LYS A 140 20.94 4.75 -5.92
C LYS A 140 21.25 6.07 -6.58
N ILE A 141 21.16 7.15 -5.82
CA ILE A 141 21.47 8.51 -6.25
C ILE A 141 22.34 9.16 -5.18
N SER A 142 23.42 9.82 -5.59
CA SER A 142 24.28 10.57 -4.68
C SER A 142 24.21 12.05 -5.04
N THR A 143 24.07 12.89 -4.03
CA THR A 143 24.03 14.35 -4.17
C THR A 143 25.13 14.99 -3.32
N ALA A 144 25.26 16.32 -3.38
CA ALA A 144 26.14 17.04 -2.48
C ALA A 144 25.69 16.96 -1.00
N HIS A 145 24.41 16.67 -0.74
CA HIS A 145 23.81 16.79 0.60
C HIS A 145 23.50 15.44 1.26
N PHE A 146 23.13 14.42 0.48
CA PHE A 146 22.80 13.08 0.97
C PHE A 146 22.98 12.03 -0.12
N ASP A 147 23.08 10.77 0.30
CA ASP A 147 22.88 9.61 -0.57
C ASP A 147 21.45 9.08 -0.40
N LEU A 148 20.82 8.72 -1.52
CA LEU A 148 19.45 8.22 -1.59
C LEU A 148 19.45 6.82 -2.20
N THR A 149 18.70 5.92 -1.59
CA THR A 149 18.27 4.67 -2.23
C THR A 149 16.74 4.67 -2.29
N THR A 150 16.17 4.49 -3.48
CA THR A 150 14.73 4.53 -3.69
C THR A 150 14.22 3.27 -4.40
N TYR A 151 13.08 2.74 -3.95
CA TYR A 151 12.52 1.49 -4.47
C TYR A 151 11.02 1.39 -4.18
N PRO A 152 10.24 0.75 -5.07
CA PRO A 152 8.87 0.39 -4.76
C PRO A 152 8.81 -0.86 -3.87
N SER A 153 7.71 -1.04 -3.15
CA SER A 153 7.47 -2.25 -2.36
C SER A 153 7.32 -3.49 -3.24
N ASP A 154 6.81 -3.31 -4.45
CA ASP A 154 6.48 -4.38 -5.38
C ASP A 154 7.12 -4.07 -6.74
N SER A 155 7.68 -5.07 -7.41
CA SER A 155 8.17 -4.92 -8.80
C SER A 155 7.07 -5.12 -9.83
N ALA A 156 5.94 -5.69 -9.40
CA ALA A 156 4.79 -5.94 -10.25
C ALA A 156 3.49 -5.75 -9.46
N VAL A 157 2.50 -5.12 -10.10
CA VAL A 157 1.24 -4.70 -9.49
C VAL A 157 0.05 -5.06 -10.36
N ALA A 158 -1.11 -5.24 -9.75
CA ALA A 158 -2.38 -5.35 -10.46
C ALA A 158 -3.19 -4.06 -10.23
N PRO A 159 -4.14 -3.73 -11.12
CA PRO A 159 -5.14 -2.71 -10.83
C PRO A 159 -5.80 -2.97 -9.47
N GLY A 160 -5.99 -1.93 -8.65
CA GLY A 160 -6.41 -2.03 -7.25
C GLY A 160 -5.26 -2.15 -6.24
N ALA A 161 -4.01 -2.32 -6.66
CA ALA A 161 -2.91 -2.43 -5.70
C ALA A 161 -2.62 -1.09 -5.00
N ARG A 162 -2.59 -1.12 -3.68
CA ARG A 162 -2.03 -0.07 -2.82
C ARG A 162 -0.61 -0.46 -2.43
N ILE A 163 0.35 0.25 -3.00
CA ILE A 163 1.79 0.00 -2.80
C ILE A 163 2.45 1.18 -2.09
N ALA A 164 3.73 0.99 -1.73
CA ALA A 164 4.55 2.02 -1.12
C ALA A 164 5.83 2.24 -1.93
N LEU A 165 6.28 3.49 -1.99
CA LEU A 165 7.60 3.89 -2.49
C LEU A 165 8.44 4.31 -1.28
N ALA A 166 9.59 3.67 -1.10
CA ALA A 166 10.52 3.99 -0.03
C ALA A 166 11.65 4.88 -0.57
N LEU A 167 12.00 5.90 0.20
CA LEU A 167 13.15 6.76 -0.03
C LEU A 167 14.03 6.70 1.21
N ASP A 168 15.08 5.87 1.15
CA ASP A 168 16.09 5.76 2.20
C ASP A 168 17.14 6.85 1.99
N VAL A 169 17.09 7.88 2.85
CA VAL A 169 17.94 9.07 2.77
C VAL A 169 19.01 8.98 3.84
N ARG A 170 20.27 9.15 3.44
CA ARG A 170 21.43 9.22 4.32
C ARG A 170 22.08 10.60 4.16
N PRO A 171 21.76 11.58 5.04
CA PRO A 171 22.45 12.86 5.06
C PRO A 171 23.96 12.67 5.14
N ARG A 172 24.71 13.47 4.39
CA ARG A 172 26.18 13.53 4.51
C ARG A 172 26.57 14.17 5.84
N ALA A 173 27.84 14.02 6.20
CA ALA A 173 28.36 14.60 7.44
C ALA A 173 28.04 16.09 7.53
N ARG A 174 27.53 16.53 8.69
CA ARG A 174 27.11 17.91 9.00
C ARG A 174 25.96 18.45 8.16
N MET A 175 25.29 17.61 7.37
CA MET A 175 24.14 18.03 6.59
C MET A 175 22.83 17.84 7.36
N HIS A 176 21.96 18.83 7.29
CA HIS A 176 20.64 18.86 7.89
C HIS A 176 19.60 19.03 6.80
N ILE A 177 18.66 18.09 6.69
CA ILE A 177 17.58 18.14 5.70
C ILE A 177 16.29 18.59 6.38
N TYR A 178 15.60 19.59 5.83
CA TYR A 178 14.40 20.14 6.48
C TYR A 178 13.25 19.14 6.55
N ALA A 179 12.68 19.01 7.75
CA ALA A 179 11.57 18.12 8.07
C ALA A 179 10.26 18.91 8.26
N PRO A 180 9.08 18.23 8.29
CA PRO A 180 7.80 18.89 8.54
C PRO A 180 7.82 19.77 9.79
N GLY A 181 7.27 20.98 9.67
CA GLY A 181 7.30 22.03 10.69
C GLY A 181 8.31 23.15 10.44
N ALA A 182 9.24 22.99 9.49
CA ALA A 182 10.17 24.04 9.06
C ALA A 182 9.51 25.00 8.05
N ALA A 183 8.57 25.84 8.51
CA ALA A 183 7.67 26.62 7.66
C ALA A 183 8.36 27.58 6.65
N ASN A 184 9.55 28.09 6.99
CA ASN A 184 10.30 29.03 6.15
C ASN A 184 11.23 28.33 5.13
N TYR A 185 11.23 27.00 5.09
CA TYR A 185 12.16 26.20 4.30
C TYR A 185 11.45 25.16 3.44
N ARG A 186 12.14 24.64 2.43
CA ARG A 186 11.62 23.52 1.62
C ARG A 186 11.82 22.21 2.39
N VAL A 187 10.76 21.79 3.08
CA VAL A 187 10.64 20.43 3.64
C VAL A 187 10.84 19.39 2.54
N ILE A 188 11.63 18.34 2.82
CA ILE A 188 11.82 17.23 1.90
C ILE A 188 10.48 16.56 1.58
N ALA A 189 10.11 16.47 0.31
CA ALA A 189 8.85 15.88 -0.13
C ALA A 189 8.99 15.28 -1.52
N LEU A 190 8.36 14.11 -1.73
CA LEU A 190 8.18 13.56 -3.07
C LEU A 190 6.88 14.09 -3.68
N LYS A 191 6.99 14.79 -4.80
CA LYS A 191 5.84 15.14 -5.63
C LYS A 191 5.79 14.21 -6.83
N LEU A 192 4.81 13.32 -6.85
CA LEU A 192 4.55 12.48 -8.01
C LEU A 192 3.82 13.27 -9.09
N ASP A 193 4.20 13.04 -10.34
CA ASP A 193 3.52 13.63 -11.49
C ASP A 193 2.09 13.06 -11.57
N PRO A 194 1.06 13.91 -11.71
CA PRO A 194 -0.30 13.43 -11.90
C PRO A 194 -0.39 12.55 -13.14
N GLN A 195 -0.99 11.37 -13.00
CA GLN A 195 -1.26 10.49 -14.12
C GLN A 195 -2.62 9.80 -13.94
N PRO A 196 -3.32 9.47 -15.04
CA PRO A 196 -4.63 8.82 -14.96
C PRO A 196 -4.58 7.53 -14.13
N PHE A 197 -5.60 7.35 -13.29
CA PHE A 197 -5.83 6.12 -12.52
C PHE A 197 -4.72 5.77 -11.53
N VAL A 198 -3.91 6.75 -11.12
CA VAL A 198 -2.97 6.62 -10.01
C VAL A 198 -3.28 7.69 -8.98
N ARG A 199 -3.56 7.25 -7.76
CA ARG A 199 -3.89 8.13 -6.65
C ARG A 199 -2.78 8.12 -5.61
N THR A 200 -2.21 9.29 -5.38
CA THR A 200 -1.18 9.51 -4.36
C THR A 200 -1.83 9.74 -3.00
N LEU A 201 -1.36 9.05 -1.96
CA LEU A 201 -1.81 9.24 -0.58
C LEU A 201 -0.88 10.18 0.19
N PRO A 202 -1.29 10.72 1.34
CA PRO A 202 -0.40 11.53 2.16
C PRO A 202 0.88 10.79 2.54
N MET A 203 2.01 11.48 2.38
CA MET A 203 3.34 10.96 2.71
C MET A 203 3.50 10.79 4.22
N LYS A 204 4.14 9.70 4.63
CA LYS A 204 4.46 9.43 6.04
C LYS A 204 5.90 9.83 6.33
N TYR A 205 6.04 10.66 7.36
CA TYR A 205 7.32 11.18 7.83
C TYR A 205 7.72 10.50 9.14
N PRO A 206 9.00 10.12 9.31
CA PRO A 206 9.52 9.69 10.59
C PRO A 206 9.61 10.88 11.56
N ALA A 207 9.86 10.58 12.85
CA ALA A 207 10.14 11.62 13.82
C ALA A 207 11.42 12.40 13.42
N SER A 208 11.36 13.73 13.53
CA SER A 208 12.47 14.63 13.26
C SER A 208 13.14 15.11 14.56
N GLU A 209 14.28 15.78 14.42
CA GLU A 209 15.04 16.36 15.52
C GLU A 209 15.02 17.89 15.40
N ILE A 210 14.99 18.61 16.55
CA ILE A 210 15.11 20.06 16.54
C ILE A 210 16.60 20.44 16.49
N TYR A 211 16.99 21.14 15.43
CA TYR A 211 18.32 21.70 15.27
C TYR A 211 18.33 23.19 15.58
N HIS A 212 19.36 23.65 16.31
CA HIS A 212 19.59 25.06 16.60
C HIS A 212 20.63 25.61 15.64
N PHE A 213 20.16 26.35 14.63
CA PHE A 213 21.04 27.01 13.68
C PHE A 213 21.55 28.32 14.26
N ARG A 214 22.75 28.27 14.86
CA ARG A 214 23.38 29.39 15.56
C ARG A 214 23.51 30.68 14.72
N PRO A 215 23.88 30.64 13.43
CA PRO A 215 24.04 31.85 12.62
C PRO A 215 22.79 32.74 12.55
N LEU A 216 21.60 32.13 12.54
CA LEU A 216 20.31 32.86 12.54
C LEU A 216 19.59 32.78 13.88
N ASN A 217 20.21 32.15 14.89
CA ASN A 217 19.59 31.83 16.18
C ASN A 217 18.21 31.17 16.06
N GLU A 218 18.02 30.29 15.09
CA GLU A 218 16.74 29.66 14.77
C GLU A 218 16.68 28.20 15.25
N ARG A 219 15.49 27.71 15.61
CA ARG A 219 15.24 26.31 15.95
C ARG A 219 14.27 25.69 14.97
N VAL A 220 14.72 24.67 14.25
CA VAL A 220 14.00 24.09 13.11
C VAL A 220 14.02 22.57 13.15
N PRO A 221 12.93 21.89 12.75
CA PRO A 221 12.93 20.44 12.63
C PRO A 221 13.71 19.99 11.40
N VAL A 222 14.63 19.05 11.60
CA VAL A 222 15.50 18.50 10.55
C VAL A 222 15.65 17.00 10.69
N TYR A 223 16.17 16.38 9.63
CA TYR A 223 16.79 15.07 9.66
C TYR A 223 18.29 15.22 9.45
N GLN A 224 19.06 14.73 10.41
CA GLN A 224 20.53 14.74 10.37
C GLN A 224 21.14 13.34 10.53
N LYS A 225 20.29 12.34 10.75
CA LYS A 225 20.63 10.91 10.75
C LYS A 225 19.93 10.24 9.57
N PRO A 226 20.35 9.01 9.17
CA PRO A 226 19.61 8.22 8.20
C PRO A 226 18.13 8.11 8.55
N PHE A 227 17.27 8.35 7.57
CA PHE A 227 15.82 8.29 7.73
C PHE A 227 15.18 7.75 6.46
N THR A 228 13.92 7.37 6.57
CA THR A 228 13.16 6.85 5.42
C THR A 228 11.84 7.55 5.32
N LEU A 229 11.53 7.97 4.11
CA LEU A 229 10.23 8.48 3.76
C LEU A 229 9.42 7.40 3.05
N ILE A 230 8.12 7.33 3.34
CA ILE A 230 7.20 6.39 2.71
C ILE A 230 6.10 7.16 2.00
N GLN A 231 6.03 7.01 0.69
CA GLN A 231 4.97 7.53 -0.16
C GLN A 231 4.06 6.38 -0.58
N GLU A 232 2.79 6.41 -0.18
CA GLU A 232 1.82 5.40 -0.60
C GLU A 232 1.12 5.83 -1.89
N VAL A 233 0.88 4.89 -2.80
CA VAL A 233 0.14 5.10 -4.05
C VAL A 233 -0.85 3.97 -4.29
N VAL A 234 -1.99 4.32 -4.86
CA VAL A 234 -3.01 3.37 -5.28
C VAL A 234 -3.06 3.36 -6.80
N ILE A 235 -2.84 2.19 -7.38
CA ILE A 235 -3.15 1.93 -8.80
C ILE A 235 -4.64 1.62 -8.83
N GLU A 236 -5.47 2.48 -9.40
CA GLU A 236 -6.92 2.34 -9.29
C GLU A 236 -7.42 1.05 -9.93
N GLY A 237 -8.44 0.47 -9.31
CA GLY A 237 -9.06 -0.79 -9.74
C GLY A 237 -10.41 -0.62 -10.43
N THR A 238 -10.83 0.61 -10.75
CA THR A 238 -12.14 0.88 -11.37
C THR A 238 -12.24 0.24 -12.77
N PRO A 239 -13.44 0.02 -13.32
CA PRO A 239 -13.60 -0.54 -14.66
C PRO A 239 -12.87 0.28 -15.74
N GLN A 240 -12.89 1.61 -15.61
CA GLN A 240 -12.20 2.54 -16.48
C GLN A 240 -10.68 2.39 -16.36
N ALA A 241 -10.16 2.29 -15.13
CA ALA A 241 -8.74 2.03 -14.90
C ALA A 241 -8.31 0.69 -15.50
N GLN A 242 -9.05 -0.39 -15.24
CA GLN A 242 -8.79 -1.71 -15.81
C GLN A 242 -8.79 -1.70 -17.34
N ALA A 243 -9.73 -0.99 -17.96
CA ALA A 243 -9.77 -0.82 -19.41
C ALA A 243 -8.53 -0.06 -19.91
N SER A 244 -8.11 1.00 -19.21
CA SER A 244 -6.91 1.79 -19.55
C SER A 244 -5.60 1.01 -19.39
N PHE A 245 -5.54 0.06 -18.45
CA PHE A 245 -4.36 -0.78 -18.22
C PHE A 245 -4.33 -2.04 -19.08
N ARG A 246 -5.42 -2.40 -19.76
CA ARG A 246 -5.49 -3.60 -20.59
C ARG A 246 -4.47 -3.55 -21.73
N GLY A 247 -3.70 -4.62 -21.87
CA GLY A 247 -2.66 -4.74 -22.91
C GLY A 247 -1.37 -3.99 -22.61
N LYS A 248 -1.28 -3.24 -21.50
CA LYS A 248 -0.03 -2.63 -21.04
C LYS A 248 0.77 -3.62 -20.20
N GLU A 249 2.07 -3.71 -20.47
CA GLU A 249 2.98 -4.58 -19.72
C GLU A 249 3.48 -3.95 -18.42
N SER A 250 3.49 -2.62 -18.34
CA SER A 250 4.01 -1.88 -17.20
C SER A 250 3.35 -0.52 -17.01
N ILE A 251 3.50 0.03 -15.83
CA ILE A 251 3.23 1.43 -15.49
C ILE A 251 4.51 2.06 -14.95
N THR A 252 4.76 3.32 -15.31
CA THR A 252 5.90 4.09 -14.79
C THR A 252 5.38 5.24 -13.94
N LEU A 253 5.82 5.28 -12.69
CA LEU A 253 5.58 6.39 -11.78
C LEU A 253 6.77 7.34 -11.89
N THR A 254 6.52 8.62 -12.11
CA THR A 254 7.55 9.67 -12.14
C THR A 254 7.24 10.75 -11.12
N GLY A 255 8.27 11.48 -10.70
CA GLY A 255 8.10 12.61 -9.81
C GLY A 255 9.41 13.27 -9.44
N MET A 256 9.31 14.32 -8.62
CA MET A 256 10.44 15.10 -8.13
C MET A 256 10.55 14.97 -6.62
N LEU A 257 11.71 14.55 -6.11
CA LEU A 257 12.07 14.73 -4.72
C LEU A 257 12.60 16.15 -4.54
N GLU A 258 11.77 17.02 -3.97
CA GLU A 258 12.13 18.39 -3.64
C GLU A 258 12.63 18.45 -2.20
N TYR A 259 13.68 19.20 -1.93
CA TYR A 259 14.21 19.37 -0.60
C TYR A 259 15.04 20.65 -0.47
N GLN A 260 15.34 21.03 0.76
CA GLN A 260 16.40 21.97 1.07
C GLN A 260 17.25 21.42 2.19
N ALA A 261 18.54 21.76 2.13
CA ALA A 261 19.54 21.31 3.07
C ALA A 261 20.33 22.51 3.61
N CYS A 262 20.88 22.37 4.81
CA CYS A 262 21.87 23.28 5.38
C CYS A 262 23.03 22.49 5.96
N ASP A 263 24.21 23.07 5.92
CA ASP A 263 25.29 22.67 6.82
C ASP A 263 25.23 23.53 8.11
N ASP A 264 26.30 23.51 8.90
CA ASP A 264 26.37 24.31 10.13
C ASP A 264 26.66 25.79 9.92
N LYS A 265 26.92 26.22 8.68
CA LYS A 265 27.30 27.59 8.32
C LYS A 265 26.28 28.27 7.44
N ILE A 266 25.75 27.56 6.44
CA ILE A 266 24.89 28.09 5.40
C ILE A 266 23.72 27.17 5.12
N CYS A 267 22.63 27.79 4.70
CA CYS A 267 21.51 27.08 4.10
C CYS A 267 21.57 27.19 2.59
N TYR A 268 21.60 26.05 1.92
CA TYR A 268 21.66 25.98 0.46
C TYR A 268 20.29 26.31 -0.13
N SER A 269 20.27 26.71 -1.40
CA SER A 269 19.04 26.88 -2.15
C SER A 269 18.28 25.55 -2.26
N PRO A 270 16.94 25.57 -2.32
CA PRO A 270 16.15 24.38 -2.61
C PRO A 270 16.61 23.66 -3.87
N ALA A 271 16.59 22.33 -3.83
CA ALA A 271 17.01 21.46 -4.91
C ALA A 271 15.95 20.38 -5.19
N SER A 272 16.00 19.82 -6.39
CA SER A 272 15.04 18.81 -6.84
C SER A 272 15.74 17.67 -7.58
N ILE A 273 15.32 16.43 -7.34
CA ILE A 273 15.87 15.22 -7.98
C ILE A 273 14.75 14.50 -8.71
N PRO A 274 14.85 14.27 -10.04
CA PRO A 274 13.88 13.47 -10.76
C PRO A 274 14.01 11.99 -10.37
N LEU A 275 12.87 11.37 -10.05
CA LEU A 275 12.76 9.97 -9.68
C LEU A 275 11.78 9.25 -10.61
N SER A 276 12.05 7.97 -10.87
CA SER A 276 11.20 7.12 -11.70
C SER A 276 11.21 5.68 -11.18
N TRP A 277 10.04 5.04 -11.21
CA TRP A 277 9.84 3.64 -10.86
C TRP A 277 8.95 2.97 -11.90
N THR A 278 9.45 1.92 -12.55
CA THR A 278 8.67 1.12 -13.49
C THR A 278 8.24 -0.19 -12.84
N LEU A 279 6.94 -0.49 -12.94
CA LEU A 279 6.28 -1.63 -12.32
C LEU A 279 5.63 -2.48 -13.40
N SER A 280 5.86 -3.78 -13.41
CA SER A 280 5.12 -4.66 -14.34
C SER A 280 3.63 -4.71 -13.96
N LEU A 281 2.75 -4.69 -14.94
CA LEU A 281 1.31 -4.84 -14.75
C LEU A 281 0.91 -6.30 -14.86
N ARG A 282 0.09 -6.75 -13.91
CA ARG A 282 -0.49 -8.10 -13.88
C ARG A 282 -2.03 -8.00 -13.92
N PRO A 283 -2.72 -8.99 -14.48
CA PRO A 283 -4.17 -9.00 -14.51
C PRO A 283 -4.78 -9.17 -13.11
N LEU A 284 -5.99 -8.64 -12.94
CA LEU A 284 -6.83 -8.92 -11.76
C LEU A 284 -7.33 -10.36 -11.79
N VAL A 285 -7.31 -11.01 -10.63
CA VAL A 285 -7.92 -12.34 -10.45
C VAL A 285 -9.35 -12.15 -9.97
N VAL A 286 -10.32 -12.42 -10.85
CA VAL A 286 -11.76 -12.22 -10.58
C VAL A 286 -12.55 -13.54 -10.48
N GLU A 287 -11.93 -14.67 -10.77
CA GLU A 287 -12.61 -15.97 -10.81
C GLU A 287 -12.81 -16.56 -9.42
N ARG A 288 -14.07 -16.92 -9.10
CA ARG A 288 -14.43 -17.83 -8.01
C ARG A 288 -14.67 -19.22 -8.62
N PRO A 289 -13.98 -20.28 -8.18
CA PRO A 289 -14.24 -21.63 -8.67
C PRO A 289 -15.66 -22.03 -8.29
N ALA A 290 -16.42 -22.56 -9.25
CA ALA A 290 -17.66 -23.26 -8.93
C ALA A 290 -17.32 -24.65 -8.36
N PRO A 291 -18.06 -25.17 -7.37
CA PRO A 291 -17.98 -26.59 -7.00
C PRO A 291 -18.22 -27.42 -8.26
N ARG A 292 -17.41 -28.47 -8.47
CA ARG A 292 -17.76 -29.47 -9.48
C ARG A 292 -19.10 -30.10 -9.05
N GLN A 293 -20.08 -30.10 -9.96
CA GLN A 293 -21.30 -30.89 -9.81
C GLN A 293 -20.97 -32.37 -9.73
#